data_AF-I1CVH9-F1
#
_entry.id   AF-I1CVH9-F1
#
_cell.length_a   1.000
_cell.length_b   1.000
_cell.length_c   1.000
_cell.angle_alpha   90.00
_cell.angle_beta   90.00
_cell.angle_gamma   90.00
#
_symmetry.space_group_name_H-M   'P 1'
#
loop_
_entity.id
_entity.type
_entity.pdbx_description
1 polymer ?
#
loop_
_entity_poly.entity_id
_entity_poly.type
_entity_poly.pdbx_seq_one_letter_code
_entity_poly.pdbx_strand_id
1 'polypeptide(L)'
;MPPGSINQNNTLSISNVLTQEETTELIAQFEQHHCPFTRDDINLAICSLPTWRIAQVIPIYKKGSPSDPACYVYHLNQGGYLDSDELIRRNSSKALATMNVLNSIGINPSGFSRLLSTRFSAHIVRPQLEYGLAINRFNNTQLKSIEDVQDTCLRKIYGAREKTFTKVMPHLAKLPLMADRVHILQAQFLYRSLRLPDDALLCRLLPHIRHIRGHQWFLLSKTPLWQSLPSTGEELDKYMFKTAKKRFLQQSLEKRQ
;
A
#
# COMPACT_ATOMS: atom_id res chain seq x y z
N MET A 1 -1.64 50.53 -40.14
CA MET A 1 -1.52 49.17 -40.75
C MET A 1 -0.05 48.86 -40.87
N PRO A 2 0.46 47.65 -40.51
CA PRO A 2 -0.17 46.33 -40.64
C PRO A 2 -0.34 45.56 -39.30
N PRO A 3 -0.97 44.37 -39.32
CA PRO A 3 -1.42 43.61 -38.16
C PRO A 3 -0.39 42.56 -37.66
N GLY A 4 -0.55 42.18 -36.38
CA GLY A 4 0.36 41.32 -35.63
C GLY A 4 0.46 39.87 -36.11
N SER A 5 1.70 39.38 -36.10
CA SER A 5 2.07 37.99 -36.39
C SER A 5 1.82 37.11 -35.16
N ILE A 6 0.99 36.08 -35.35
CA ILE A 6 0.81 34.97 -34.42
C ILE A 6 2.09 34.13 -34.45
N ASN A 7 2.80 34.09 -33.33
CA ASN A 7 4.03 33.31 -33.17
C ASN A 7 3.66 31.83 -32.96
N GLN A 8 4.03 30.98 -33.92
CA GLN A 8 3.89 29.52 -33.88
C GLN A 8 4.97 28.91 -32.98
N ASN A 9 4.81 28.99 -31.65
CA ASN A 9 5.72 28.33 -30.70
C ASN A 9 4.96 27.71 -29.53
N ASN A 10 4.08 26.73 -29.79
CA ASN A 10 3.54 25.88 -28.72
C ASN A 10 3.37 24.44 -29.21
N THR A 11 4.51 23.80 -29.52
CA THR A 11 4.63 22.35 -29.58
C THR A 11 5.80 21.95 -28.68
N LEU A 12 5.54 21.84 -27.38
CA LEU A 12 6.52 21.30 -26.42
C LEU A 12 6.66 19.79 -26.67
N SER A 13 7.71 19.43 -27.40
CA SER A 13 8.22 18.07 -27.56
C SER A 13 8.59 17.48 -26.19
N ILE A 14 7.84 16.46 -25.76
CA ILE A 14 8.16 15.64 -24.58
C ILE A 14 9.28 14.69 -25.00
N SER A 15 10.52 15.13 -24.84
CA SER A 15 11.72 14.30 -24.95
C SER A 15 12.56 14.49 -23.70
N ASN A 16 12.18 13.85 -22.59
CA ASN A 16 13.08 13.57 -21.47
C ASN A 16 12.91 12.10 -21.12
N VAL A 17 13.56 11.28 -21.94
CA VAL A 17 13.96 9.92 -21.59
C VAL A 17 14.97 10.06 -20.44
N LEU A 18 14.81 9.27 -19.38
CA LEU A 18 15.74 9.19 -18.24
C LEU A 18 17.19 9.21 -18.73
N THR A 19 18.02 10.05 -18.12
CA THR A 19 19.41 10.16 -18.54
C THR A 19 20.18 8.88 -18.16
N GLN A 20 21.20 8.56 -18.95
CA GLN A 20 22.01 7.35 -18.81
C GLN A 20 22.73 7.25 -17.45
N GLU A 21 22.83 8.37 -16.73
CA GLU A 21 23.49 8.51 -15.43
C GLU A 21 22.55 8.14 -14.27
N GLU A 22 21.29 8.58 -14.32
CA GLU A 22 20.23 8.25 -13.34
C GLU A 22 19.87 6.74 -13.36
N THR A 23 19.97 6.13 -14.54
CA THR A 23 19.81 4.66 -14.67
C THR A 23 21.00 3.92 -14.06
N THR A 24 22.21 4.47 -14.12
CA THR A 24 23.43 3.82 -13.61
C THR A 24 23.50 3.82 -12.07
N GLU A 25 23.03 4.88 -11.40
CA GLU A 25 22.96 4.92 -9.92
C GLU A 25 21.89 3.98 -9.34
N LEU A 26 20.73 3.88 -9.99
CA LEU A 26 19.71 2.88 -9.63
C LEU A 26 20.25 1.45 -9.84
N ILE A 27 20.99 1.21 -10.92
CA ILE A 27 21.59 -0.09 -11.24
C ILE A 27 22.67 -0.50 -10.22
N ALA A 28 23.53 0.42 -9.78
CA ALA A 28 24.57 0.14 -8.80
C ALA A 28 24.00 -0.31 -7.43
N GLN A 29 22.81 0.18 -7.06
CA GLN A 29 22.12 -0.23 -5.84
C GLN A 29 21.49 -1.63 -5.95
N PHE A 30 21.15 -2.09 -7.17
CA PHE A 30 20.56 -3.41 -7.42
C PHE A 30 21.59 -4.54 -7.55
N GLU A 31 22.80 -4.26 -8.04
CA GLU A 31 23.87 -5.25 -8.22
C GLU A 31 24.54 -5.69 -6.90
N GLN A 32 24.40 -4.91 -5.82
CA GLN A 32 25.02 -5.21 -4.51
C GLN A 32 24.27 -6.23 -3.66
N HIS A 33 23.02 -6.55 -4.01
CA HIS A 33 22.19 -7.51 -3.28
C HIS A 33 21.85 -8.66 -4.21
N HIS A 34 21.74 -9.89 -3.69
CA HIS A 34 21.35 -11.10 -4.41
C HIS A 34 19.92 -10.97 -5.00
N CYS A 35 19.75 -10.07 -5.95
CA CYS A 35 18.57 -9.88 -6.75
C CYS A 35 18.53 -11.03 -7.76
N PRO A 36 17.46 -11.83 -7.81
CA PRO A 36 17.33 -12.94 -8.75
C PRO A 36 17.03 -12.48 -10.18
N PHE A 37 17.01 -11.17 -10.44
CA PHE A 37 16.80 -10.56 -11.74
C PHE A 37 18.03 -9.77 -12.13
N THR A 38 18.58 -10.07 -13.30
CA THR A 38 19.68 -9.33 -13.90
C THR A 38 19.17 -8.05 -14.55
N ARG A 39 20.08 -7.12 -14.83
CA ARG A 39 19.84 -5.91 -15.61
C ARG A 39 19.09 -6.20 -16.92
N ASP A 40 19.45 -7.31 -17.57
CA ASP A 40 18.89 -7.70 -18.86
C ASP A 40 17.45 -8.21 -18.72
N ASP A 41 17.13 -8.90 -17.62
CA ASP A 41 15.76 -9.37 -17.34
C ASP A 41 14.78 -8.20 -17.16
N ILE A 42 15.21 -7.15 -16.46
CA ILE A 42 14.41 -5.94 -16.23
C ILE A 42 14.24 -5.15 -17.53
N ASN A 43 15.32 -4.96 -18.28
CA ASN A 43 15.26 -4.25 -19.57
C ASN A 43 14.38 -4.98 -20.59
N LEU A 44 14.47 -6.30 -20.66
CA LEU A 44 13.63 -7.12 -21.54
C LEU A 44 12.14 -7.02 -21.15
N ALA A 45 11.83 -7.01 -19.85
CA ALA A 45 10.47 -6.83 -19.36
C ALA A 45 9.92 -5.43 -19.68
N ILE A 46 10.74 -4.38 -19.60
CA ILE A 46 10.36 -3.00 -19.92
C ILE A 46 10.18 -2.82 -21.43
N CYS A 47 11.12 -3.30 -22.25
CA CYS A 47 11.08 -3.19 -23.71
C CYS A 47 9.92 -3.96 -24.35
N SER A 48 9.35 -4.93 -23.63
CA SER A 48 8.23 -5.73 -24.10
C SER A 48 6.86 -5.14 -23.73
N LEU A 49 6.79 -4.01 -23.01
CA LEU A 49 5.55 -3.29 -22.71
C LEU A 49 5.05 -2.50 -23.94
N PRO A 50 3.74 -2.47 -24.22
CA PRO A 50 3.19 -1.63 -25.29
C PRO A 50 3.56 -0.15 -25.12
N THR A 51 3.89 0.55 -26.20
CA THR A 51 4.38 1.95 -26.18
C THR A 51 3.44 2.94 -25.48
N TRP A 52 2.12 2.71 -25.52
CA TRP A 52 1.14 3.55 -24.80
C TRP A 52 1.08 3.29 -23.28
N ARG A 53 1.71 2.21 -22.79
CA ARG A 53 1.86 1.87 -21.36
C ARG A 53 3.14 2.44 -20.75
N ILE A 54 4.18 2.69 -21.55
CA ILE A 54 5.39 3.42 -21.11
C ILE A 54 4.98 4.83 -20.60
N ALA A 55 4.02 5.45 -21.28
CA ALA A 55 3.43 6.74 -20.90
C ALA A 55 2.53 6.71 -19.64
N GLN A 56 2.14 5.52 -19.15
CA GLN A 56 1.35 5.35 -17.92
C GLN A 56 2.19 5.02 -16.68
N VAL A 57 3.52 4.95 -16.82
CA VAL A 57 4.42 5.16 -15.68
C VAL A 57 4.36 6.64 -15.35
N ILE A 58 3.21 7.09 -14.82
CA ILE A 58 3.09 8.40 -14.19
C ILE A 58 4.09 8.34 -13.04
N PRO A 59 5.19 9.12 -13.06
CA PRO A 59 6.01 9.21 -11.89
C PRO A 59 5.10 9.79 -10.82
N ILE A 60 4.99 9.09 -9.69
CA ILE A 60 4.09 9.46 -8.59
C ILE A 60 4.71 10.70 -7.92
N TYR A 61 4.68 11.83 -8.63
CA TYR A 61 5.19 13.10 -8.16
C TYR A 61 4.21 13.63 -7.13
N LYS A 62 4.67 13.74 -5.88
CA LYS A 62 4.09 14.68 -4.93
C LYS A 62 5.04 15.86 -4.80
N LYS A 63 4.58 17.03 -5.27
CA LYS A 63 5.11 18.40 -5.10
C LYS A 63 6.54 18.49 -4.51
N GLY A 64 7.56 18.56 -5.37
CA GLY A 64 8.97 18.73 -5.01
C GLY A 64 9.91 18.67 -6.23
N SER A 65 11.18 19.01 -6.04
CA SER A 65 12.23 18.93 -7.08
C SER A 65 12.58 17.46 -7.38
N PRO A 66 12.76 17.06 -8.64
CA PRO A 66 13.18 15.71 -9.02
C PRO A 66 14.49 15.23 -8.37
N SER A 67 15.33 16.15 -7.93
CA SER A 67 16.65 15.91 -7.33
C SER A 67 16.62 15.60 -5.84
N ASP A 68 15.45 15.70 -5.19
CA ASP A 68 15.32 15.46 -3.75
C ASP A 68 15.03 13.96 -3.51
N PRO A 69 15.93 13.20 -2.86
CA PRO A 69 15.75 11.77 -2.59
C PRO A 69 14.47 11.47 -1.78
N ALA A 70 13.89 12.47 -1.12
CA ALA A 70 12.61 12.38 -0.42
C ALA A 70 11.38 12.32 -1.35
N CYS A 71 11.55 12.55 -2.66
CA CYS A 71 10.48 12.55 -3.67
C CYS A 71 10.12 11.15 -4.19
N TYR A 72 10.89 10.11 -3.89
CA TYR A 72 10.53 8.74 -4.24
C TYR A 72 9.63 8.11 -3.19
N VAL A 73 8.64 7.37 -3.70
CA VAL A 73 7.64 6.63 -2.94
C VAL A 73 8.36 5.58 -2.07
N TYR A 74 8.44 5.90 -0.78
CA TYR A 74 9.11 5.18 0.30
C TYR A 74 10.64 5.18 0.24
N HIS A 75 11.24 5.39 1.41
CA HIS A 75 12.66 5.15 1.61
C HIS A 75 12.88 3.63 1.52
N LEU A 76 13.60 3.22 0.49
CA LEU A 76 14.18 1.89 0.44
C LEU A 76 15.38 1.91 1.39
N ASN A 77 15.50 0.86 2.21
CA ASN A 77 16.69 0.69 3.03
C ASN A 77 17.90 0.41 2.12
N GLN A 78 19.10 0.34 2.71
CA GLN A 78 20.35 0.07 1.99
C GLN A 78 20.34 -1.27 1.22
N GLY A 79 19.35 -2.14 1.47
CA GLY A 79 19.10 -3.40 0.76
C GLY A 79 18.07 -3.32 -0.38
N GLY A 80 17.55 -2.15 -0.72
CA GLY A 80 16.50 -1.99 -1.74
C GLY A 80 15.10 -2.42 -1.28
N TYR A 81 14.89 -2.69 0.01
CA TYR A 81 13.60 -3.08 0.57
C TYR A 81 12.88 -1.89 1.22
N LEU A 82 11.56 -1.92 1.21
CA LEU A 82 10.72 -0.98 1.95
C LEU A 82 11.04 -1.03 3.45
N ASP A 83 11.54 0.08 4.01
CA ASP A 83 11.69 0.21 5.46
C ASP A 83 10.30 0.20 6.12
N SER A 84 9.98 -0.92 6.78
CA SER A 84 8.67 -1.16 7.38
C SER A 84 8.45 -0.30 8.64
N ASP A 85 9.51 0.06 9.36
CA ASP A 85 9.39 0.90 10.56
C ASP A 85 9.16 2.36 10.17
N GLU A 86 9.90 2.85 9.18
CA GLU A 86 9.68 4.19 8.63
C GLU A 86 8.30 4.31 7.96
N LEU A 87 7.87 3.28 7.22
CA LEU A 87 6.51 3.18 6.68
C LEU A 87 5.45 3.36 7.77
N ILE A 88 5.54 2.58 8.85
CA ILE A 88 4.58 2.63 9.96
C ILE A 88 4.61 4.00 10.61
N ARG A 89 5.80 4.55 10.88
CA ARG A 89 5.96 5.86 11.51
C ARG A 89 5.30 6.96 10.67
N ARG A 90 5.57 6.99 9.37
CA ARG A 90 4.99 7.98 8.44
C ARG A 90 3.48 7.85 8.33
N ASN A 91 2.96 6.63 8.16
CA ASN A 91 1.53 6.37 8.10
C ASN A 91 0.82 6.78 9.38
N SER A 92 1.41 6.45 10.53
CA SER A 92 0.89 6.79 11.85
C SER A 92 0.83 8.30 12.05
N SER A 93 1.93 9.01 11.75
CA SER A 93 1.99 10.47 11.85
C SER A 93 0.92 11.13 10.96
N LYS A 94 0.79 10.68 9.70
CA LYS A 94 -0.20 11.22 8.77
C LYS A 94 -1.65 10.95 9.21
N ALA A 95 -1.93 9.74 9.66
CA ALA A 95 -3.24 9.33 10.16
C ALA A 95 -3.64 10.15 11.40
N LEU A 96 -2.73 10.31 12.36
CA LEU A 96 -2.98 11.09 13.58
C LEU A 96 -3.14 12.59 13.29
N ALA A 97 -2.33 13.15 12.39
CA ALA A 97 -2.49 14.54 11.97
C ALA A 97 -3.86 14.78 11.33
N THR A 98 -4.28 13.90 10.42
CA THR A 98 -5.62 13.96 9.81
C THR A 98 -6.73 13.79 10.86
N MET A 99 -6.57 12.86 11.79
CA MET A 99 -7.53 12.65 12.87
C MET A 99 -7.65 13.88 13.78
N ASN A 100 -6.57 14.62 14.02
CA ASN A 100 -6.60 15.87 14.79
C ASN A 100 -7.41 16.96 14.07
N VAL A 101 -7.25 17.08 12.74
CA VAL A 101 -8.08 17.98 11.92
C VAL A 101 -9.54 17.54 11.93
N LEU A 102 -9.81 16.25 11.77
CA LEU A 102 -11.17 15.73 11.86
C LEU A 102 -11.79 16.00 13.24
N ASN A 103 -11.01 15.86 14.31
CA ASN A 103 -11.45 16.12 15.67
C ASN A 103 -11.83 17.60 15.89
N SER A 104 -11.12 18.55 15.26
CA SER A 104 -11.44 19.98 15.36
C SER A 104 -12.70 20.37 14.58
N ILE A 105 -13.03 19.68 13.50
CA ILE A 105 -14.27 19.92 12.72
C ILE A 105 -15.51 19.20 13.31
N GLY A 106 -15.38 18.53 14.45
CA GLY A 106 -16.50 17.89 15.14
C GLY A 106 -16.51 16.36 15.11
N ILE A 107 -15.49 15.67 14.58
CA ILE A 107 -15.35 14.21 14.70
C ILE A 107 -14.81 13.87 16.09
N ASN A 108 -15.65 14.12 17.08
CA ASN A 108 -15.37 14.00 18.51
C ASN A 108 -16.70 13.68 19.25
N PRO A 109 -16.69 13.45 20.57
CA PRO A 109 -17.87 13.00 21.31
C PRO A 109 -18.98 14.05 21.41
N SER A 110 -18.62 15.33 21.28
CA SER A 110 -19.52 16.48 21.43
C SER A 110 -20.02 17.01 20.09
N GLY A 111 -19.46 16.55 18.96
CA GLY A 111 -19.83 16.99 17.62
C GLY A 111 -20.74 15.99 16.90
N PHE A 112 -20.27 15.44 15.79
CA PHE A 112 -21.02 14.49 14.97
C PHE A 112 -21.38 13.19 15.72
N SER A 113 -22.44 12.53 15.26
CA SER A 113 -22.85 11.23 15.80
C SER A 113 -21.70 10.20 15.71
N ARG A 114 -21.59 9.33 16.72
CA ARG A 114 -20.53 8.30 16.77
C ARG A 114 -20.49 7.42 15.52
N LEU A 115 -21.66 7.13 14.95
CA LEU A 115 -21.78 6.37 13.71
C LEU A 115 -21.12 7.11 12.55
N LEU A 116 -21.46 8.39 12.35
CA LEU A 116 -20.89 9.21 11.27
C LEU A 116 -19.39 9.44 11.48
N SER A 117 -18.98 9.78 12.70
CA SER A 117 -17.58 9.96 13.09
C SER A 117 -16.72 8.73 12.80
N THR A 118 -17.26 7.54 13.11
CA THR A 118 -16.59 6.28 12.80
C THR A 118 -16.47 6.03 11.29
N ARG A 119 -17.51 6.36 10.51
CA ARG A 119 -17.45 6.24 9.04
C ARG A 119 -16.40 7.16 8.45
N PHE A 120 -16.33 8.41 8.88
CA PHE A 120 -15.27 9.33 8.43
C PHE A 120 -13.88 8.80 8.76
N SER A 121 -13.66 8.29 9.97
CA SER A 121 -12.39 7.68 10.34
C SER A 121 -12.04 6.47 9.46
N ALA A 122 -13.02 5.58 9.21
CA ALA A 122 -12.83 4.41 8.35
C ALA A 122 -12.55 4.77 6.89
N HIS A 123 -13.08 5.89 6.38
CA HIS A 123 -12.95 6.29 4.98
C HIS A 123 -11.82 7.29 4.71
N ILE A 124 -11.36 8.04 5.71
CA ILE A 124 -10.34 9.10 5.54
C ILE A 124 -9.05 8.74 6.24
N VAL A 125 -9.11 8.42 7.54
CA VAL A 125 -7.93 8.19 8.38
C VAL A 125 -7.37 6.79 8.12
N ARG A 126 -8.24 5.78 8.12
CA ARG A 126 -7.82 4.38 8.01
C ARG A 126 -7.08 4.07 6.71
N PRO A 127 -7.47 4.58 5.52
CA PRO A 127 -6.69 4.37 4.31
C PRO A 127 -5.26 4.92 4.38
N GLN A 128 -5.02 5.98 5.16
CA GLN A 128 -3.67 6.51 5.37
C GLN A 128 -2.82 5.57 6.22
N LEU A 129 -3.43 4.92 7.22
CA LEU A 129 -2.76 3.91 8.05
C LEU A 129 -2.48 2.63 7.26
N GLU A 130 -3.39 2.24 6.37
CA GLU A 130 -3.33 1.00 5.57
C GLU A 130 -2.39 1.08 4.36
N TYR A 131 -1.93 2.27 3.99
CA TYR A 131 -1.10 2.48 2.81
C TYR A 131 0.20 1.66 2.91
N GLY A 132 0.54 0.88 1.87
CA GLY A 132 1.75 0.04 1.86
C GLY A 132 1.69 -1.22 2.73
N LEU A 133 0.66 -1.43 3.56
CA LEU A 133 0.58 -2.64 4.40
C LEU A 133 0.34 -3.92 3.58
N ALA A 134 -0.31 -3.78 2.42
CA ALA A 134 -0.67 -4.91 1.56
C ALA A 134 0.54 -5.61 0.93
N ILE A 135 1.66 -4.89 0.80
CA ILE A 135 2.87 -5.37 0.13
C ILE A 135 4.02 -5.65 1.11
N ASN A 136 3.82 -5.45 2.42
CA ASN A 136 4.87 -5.60 3.43
C ASN A 136 4.56 -6.72 4.44
N ARG A 137 5.59 -7.26 5.10
CA ARG A 137 5.46 -8.22 6.19
C ARG A 137 5.75 -7.47 7.49
N PHE A 138 4.99 -7.77 8.53
CA PHE A 138 5.11 -7.09 9.81
C PHE A 138 5.26 -8.09 10.94
N ASN A 139 6.10 -7.76 11.91
CA ASN A 139 6.19 -8.50 13.16
C ASN A 139 5.08 -8.06 14.14
N ASN A 140 4.95 -8.77 15.26
CA ASN A 140 3.89 -8.50 16.24
C ASN A 140 4.00 -7.10 16.87
N THR A 141 5.22 -6.60 17.09
CA THR A 141 5.47 -5.26 17.64
C THR A 141 4.99 -4.16 16.69
N GLN A 142 5.30 -4.30 15.40
CA GLN A 142 4.84 -3.43 14.34
C GLN A 142 3.32 -3.45 14.20
N LEU A 143 2.71 -4.65 14.18
CA LEU A 143 1.24 -4.78 14.16
C LEU A 143 0.59 -4.13 15.38
N LYS A 144 1.20 -4.25 16.56
CA LYS A 144 0.74 -3.61 17.78
C LYS A 144 0.81 -2.08 17.69
N SER A 145 1.92 -1.53 17.18
CA SER A 145 2.06 -0.09 16.94
C SER A 145 0.97 0.46 16.01
N ILE A 146 0.69 -0.26 14.92
CA ILE A 146 -0.40 0.09 13.98
C ILE A 146 -1.77 0.02 14.67
N GLU A 147 -2.02 -1.00 15.49
CA GLU A 147 -3.26 -1.13 16.28
C GLU A 147 -3.44 0.03 17.26
N ASP A 148 -2.36 0.43 17.95
CA ASP A 148 -2.40 1.52 18.94
C ASP A 148 -2.79 2.87 18.32
N VAL A 149 -2.43 3.09 17.06
CA VAL A 149 -2.86 4.27 16.28
C VAL A 149 -4.35 4.20 15.95
N GLN A 150 -4.86 3.04 15.51
CA GLN A 150 -6.29 2.84 15.29
C GLN A 150 -7.09 3.08 16.59
N ASP A 151 -6.63 2.49 17.69
CA ASP A 151 -7.21 2.64 19.02
C ASP A 151 -7.21 4.10 19.49
N THR A 152 -6.14 4.84 19.25
CA THR A 152 -6.06 6.26 19.56
C THR A 152 -7.09 7.08 18.78
N CYS A 153 -7.28 6.78 17.50
CA CYS A 153 -8.30 7.45 16.69
C CYS A 153 -9.72 7.14 17.20
N LEU A 154 -10.00 5.88 17.54
CA LEU A 154 -11.29 5.47 18.09
C LEU A 154 -11.55 6.12 19.46
N ARG A 155 -10.54 6.19 20.34
CA ARG A 155 -10.68 6.87 21.64
C ARG A 155 -11.09 8.33 21.48
N LYS A 156 -10.52 9.06 20.50
CA LYS A 156 -10.92 10.44 20.20
C LYS A 156 -12.38 10.55 19.77
N ILE A 157 -12.86 9.62 18.95
CA ILE A 157 -14.26 9.59 18.49
C ILE A 157 -15.23 9.31 19.64
N TYR A 158 -14.89 8.35 20.50
CA TYR A 158 -15.78 7.89 21.58
C TYR A 158 -15.62 8.68 22.88
N GLY A 159 -14.58 9.51 23.01
CA GLY A 159 -14.31 10.30 24.22
C GLY A 159 -13.75 9.47 25.35
N ALA A 160 -13.12 8.35 25.01
CA ALA A 160 -12.59 7.42 25.98
C ALA A 160 -11.21 7.86 26.48
N ARG A 161 -10.90 7.54 27.73
CA ARG A 161 -9.60 7.82 28.33
C ARG A 161 -8.52 6.93 27.69
N GLU A 162 -7.27 7.36 27.71
CA GLU A 162 -6.15 6.67 27.05
C GLU A 162 -5.99 5.21 27.48
N LYS A 163 -6.23 4.92 28.77
CA LYS A 163 -6.13 3.58 29.37
C LYS A 163 -7.42 2.75 29.24
N THR A 164 -8.48 3.28 28.62
CA THR A 164 -9.73 2.55 28.46
C THR A 164 -9.53 1.38 27.51
N PHE A 165 -10.03 0.21 27.92
CA PHE A 165 -10.02 -0.99 27.10
C PHE A 165 -10.75 -0.75 25.77
N THR A 166 -10.01 -0.82 24.67
CA THR A 166 -10.49 -0.47 23.34
C THR A 166 -11.17 -1.61 22.61
N LYS A 167 -11.09 -2.86 23.08
CA LYS A 167 -11.57 -4.04 22.32
C LYS A 167 -13.01 -3.94 21.82
N VAL A 168 -13.90 -3.26 22.56
CA VAL A 168 -15.31 -3.07 22.18
C VAL A 168 -15.48 -2.02 21.06
N MET A 169 -14.61 -1.01 20.99
CA MET A 169 -14.77 0.13 20.07
C MET A 169 -14.65 -0.28 18.59
N PRO A 170 -13.65 -1.08 18.16
CA PRO A 170 -13.60 -1.62 16.80
C PRO A 170 -14.86 -2.44 16.45
N HIS A 171 -15.43 -3.17 17.42
CA HIS A 171 -16.65 -3.95 17.19
C HIS A 171 -17.87 -3.04 16.93
N LEU A 172 -18.08 -2.04 17.77
CA LEU A 172 -19.12 -1.01 17.56
C LEU A 172 -18.92 -0.28 16.23
N ALA A 173 -17.66 -0.10 15.84
CA ALA A 173 -17.28 0.53 14.59
C ALA A 173 -17.36 -0.39 13.35
N LYS A 174 -17.64 -1.68 13.54
CA LYS A 174 -17.56 -2.73 12.50
C LYS A 174 -16.19 -2.75 11.79
N LEU A 175 -15.12 -2.49 12.54
CA LEU A 175 -13.74 -2.50 12.06
C LEU A 175 -13.03 -3.78 12.53
N PRO A 176 -12.35 -4.52 11.63
CA PRO A 176 -11.42 -5.55 12.06
C PRO A 176 -10.22 -4.93 12.79
N LEU A 177 -9.55 -5.74 13.61
CA LEU A 177 -8.23 -5.41 14.15
C LEU A 177 -7.22 -5.17 13.02
N MET A 178 -6.20 -4.38 13.25
CA MET A 178 -5.15 -4.09 12.27
C MET A 178 -4.36 -5.35 11.91
N ALA A 179 -4.12 -6.26 12.85
CA ALA A 179 -3.50 -7.56 12.54
C ALA A 179 -4.33 -8.37 11.51
N ASP A 180 -5.65 -8.48 11.70
CA ASP A 180 -6.54 -9.15 10.74
C ASP A 180 -6.61 -8.38 9.41
N ARG A 181 -6.65 -7.05 9.51
CA ARG A 181 -6.75 -6.17 8.35
C ARG A 181 -5.54 -6.28 7.44
N VAL A 182 -4.33 -6.39 7.99
CA VAL A 182 -3.09 -6.62 7.24
C VAL A 182 -3.17 -7.91 6.45
N HIS A 183 -3.57 -9.02 7.08
CA HIS A 183 -3.75 -10.30 6.37
C HIS A 183 -4.76 -10.19 5.22
N ILE A 184 -5.88 -9.48 5.44
CA ILE A 184 -6.87 -9.21 4.40
C ILE A 184 -6.27 -8.41 3.25
N LEU A 185 -5.53 -7.34 3.54
CA LEU A 185 -4.91 -6.49 2.53
C LEU A 185 -3.87 -7.25 1.71
N GLN A 186 -3.03 -8.05 2.37
CA GLN A 186 -2.03 -8.91 1.72
C GLN A 186 -2.69 -9.96 0.81
N ALA A 187 -3.70 -10.66 1.32
CA ALA A 187 -4.45 -11.63 0.51
C ALA A 187 -5.17 -10.97 -0.68
N GLN A 188 -5.70 -9.75 -0.49
CA GLN A 188 -6.29 -8.97 -1.58
C GLN A 188 -5.25 -8.54 -2.63
N PHE A 189 -4.04 -8.19 -2.21
CA PHE A 189 -2.93 -7.89 -3.11
C PHE A 189 -2.55 -9.12 -3.94
N LEU A 190 -2.35 -10.27 -3.28
CA LEU A 190 -2.04 -11.53 -3.96
C LEU A 190 -3.15 -11.92 -4.95
N TYR A 191 -4.42 -11.86 -4.53
CA TYR A 191 -5.58 -12.13 -5.39
C TYR A 191 -5.58 -11.23 -6.64
N ARG A 192 -5.29 -9.93 -6.46
CA ARG A 192 -5.22 -8.99 -7.59
C ARG A 192 -4.03 -9.27 -8.49
N SER A 193 -2.88 -9.64 -7.94
CA SER A 193 -1.67 -9.94 -8.73
C SER A 193 -1.87 -11.08 -9.73
N LEU A 194 -2.73 -12.06 -9.41
CA LEU A 194 -3.09 -13.17 -10.30
C LEU A 194 -4.12 -12.80 -11.37
N ARG A 195 -4.70 -11.61 -11.32
CA ARG A 195 -5.78 -11.14 -12.21
C ARG A 195 -5.43 -9.84 -12.92
N LEU A 196 -4.14 -9.49 -12.91
CA LEU A 196 -3.67 -8.36 -13.68
C LEU A 196 -3.70 -8.72 -15.17
N PRO A 197 -3.92 -7.75 -16.05
CA PRO A 197 -3.74 -7.94 -17.49
C PRO A 197 -2.34 -8.51 -17.82
N ASP A 198 -2.24 -9.27 -18.91
CA ASP A 198 -0.99 -9.93 -19.34
C ASP A 198 0.16 -8.94 -19.64
N ASP A 199 -0.18 -7.69 -19.91
CA ASP A 199 0.77 -6.60 -20.14
C ASP A 199 1.21 -5.88 -18.86
N ALA A 200 0.65 -6.19 -17.70
CA ALA A 200 1.13 -5.64 -16.44
C ALA A 200 2.50 -6.23 -16.08
N LEU A 201 3.47 -5.37 -15.73
CA LEU A 201 4.82 -5.78 -15.33
C LEU A 201 4.81 -6.89 -14.27
N LEU A 202 3.98 -6.72 -13.22
CA LEU A 202 3.86 -7.73 -12.17
C LEU A 202 3.31 -9.07 -12.68
N CYS A 203 2.43 -9.08 -13.69
CA CYS A 203 1.91 -10.31 -14.29
C CYS A 203 3.04 -11.06 -15.02
N ARG A 204 3.87 -10.34 -15.79
CA ARG A 204 5.03 -10.91 -16.50
C ARG A 204 6.13 -11.41 -15.56
N LEU A 205 6.37 -10.71 -14.46
CA LEU A 205 7.35 -11.12 -13.45
C LEU A 205 6.84 -12.26 -12.56
N LEU A 206 5.51 -12.44 -12.44
CA LEU A 206 4.88 -13.36 -11.50
C LEU A 206 5.40 -14.80 -11.56
N PRO A 207 5.60 -15.42 -12.75
CA PRO A 207 6.15 -16.77 -12.85
C PRO A 207 7.53 -16.93 -12.22
N HIS A 208 8.32 -15.86 -12.21
CA HIS A 208 9.66 -15.84 -11.64
C HIS A 208 9.63 -15.53 -10.13
N ILE A 209 8.94 -14.45 -9.73
CA ILE A 209 8.91 -14.00 -8.32
C ILE A 209 8.19 -14.96 -7.36
N ARG A 210 7.23 -15.75 -7.85
CA ARG A 210 6.40 -16.61 -6.99
C ARG A 210 7.17 -17.78 -6.37
N HIS A 211 8.34 -18.12 -6.90
CA HIS A 211 9.16 -19.25 -6.46
C HIS A 211 10.38 -18.84 -5.64
N ILE A 212 10.70 -17.55 -5.63
CA ILE A 212 11.85 -17.02 -4.92
C ILE A 212 11.52 -16.92 -3.43
N ARG A 213 12.15 -17.76 -2.60
CA ARG A 213 11.83 -17.89 -1.16
C ARG A 213 11.98 -16.60 -0.34
N GLY A 214 12.85 -15.68 -0.77
CA GLY A 214 13.04 -14.38 -0.14
C GLY A 214 12.17 -13.26 -0.71
N HIS A 215 11.50 -13.48 -1.84
CA HIS A 215 10.72 -12.44 -2.48
C HIS A 215 9.43 -12.18 -1.70
N GLN A 216 9.08 -10.90 -1.59
CA GLN A 216 7.96 -10.43 -0.78
C GLN A 216 6.63 -11.11 -1.16
N TRP A 217 6.38 -11.32 -2.44
CA TRP A 217 5.20 -12.06 -2.91
C TRP A 217 5.14 -13.48 -2.31
N PHE A 218 6.25 -14.23 -2.34
CA PHE A 218 6.31 -15.58 -1.78
C PHE A 218 6.07 -15.55 -0.26
N LEU A 219 6.69 -14.61 0.46
CA LEU A 219 6.51 -14.46 1.91
C LEU A 219 5.05 -14.14 2.27
N LEU A 220 4.40 -13.26 1.49
CA LEU A 220 2.98 -12.93 1.66
C LEU A 220 2.07 -14.13 1.36
N SER A 221 2.44 -14.98 0.40
CA SER A 221 1.67 -16.20 0.09
C SER A 221 1.60 -17.17 1.27
N LYS A 222 2.49 -17.06 2.27
CA LYS A 222 2.48 -17.91 3.48
C LYS A 222 1.54 -17.40 4.58
N THR A 223 0.80 -16.33 4.33
CA THR A 223 -0.14 -15.78 5.31
C THR A 223 -1.34 -16.71 5.55
N PRO A 224 -1.87 -16.81 6.79
CA PRO A 224 -2.94 -17.76 7.13
C PRO A 224 -4.20 -17.62 6.25
N LEU A 225 -4.61 -16.38 5.97
CA LEU A 225 -5.78 -16.14 5.11
C LEU A 225 -5.53 -16.63 3.68
N TRP A 226 -4.35 -16.39 3.11
CA TRP A 226 -4.04 -16.85 1.76
C TRP A 226 -3.93 -18.38 1.69
N GLN A 227 -3.28 -19.01 2.67
CA GLN A 227 -3.14 -20.46 2.76
C GLN A 227 -4.49 -21.18 2.95
N SER A 228 -5.53 -20.48 3.40
CA SER A 228 -6.88 -21.04 3.49
C SER A 228 -7.62 -21.13 2.15
N LEU A 229 -7.07 -20.52 1.08
CA LEU A 229 -7.64 -20.54 -0.26
C LEU A 229 -7.12 -21.74 -1.07
N PRO A 230 -7.88 -22.24 -2.06
CA PRO A 230 -7.43 -23.33 -2.92
C PRO A 230 -6.14 -22.98 -3.68
N SER A 231 -5.19 -23.92 -3.71
CA SER A 231 -3.86 -23.73 -4.33
C SER A 231 -3.85 -23.82 -5.86
N THR A 232 -4.93 -24.29 -6.49
CA THR A 232 -4.97 -24.68 -7.91
C THR A 232 -5.71 -23.64 -8.75
N GLY A 233 -5.04 -23.16 -9.80
CA GLY A 233 -5.34 -21.92 -10.52
C GLY A 233 -6.60 -21.86 -11.38
N GLU A 234 -7.51 -22.84 -11.33
CA GLU A 234 -8.68 -22.83 -12.22
C GLU A 234 -9.90 -22.10 -11.65
N GLU A 235 -9.99 -21.84 -10.34
CA GLU A 235 -11.23 -21.29 -9.78
C GLU A 235 -11.03 -20.46 -8.52
N LEU A 236 -10.02 -19.59 -8.40
CA LEU A 236 -10.02 -18.64 -7.27
C LEU A 236 -11.08 -17.56 -7.47
N ASP A 237 -12.37 -17.84 -7.39
CA ASP A 237 -13.43 -16.85 -7.64
C ASP A 237 -13.56 -15.79 -6.52
N LYS A 238 -14.06 -14.62 -6.88
CA LYS A 238 -14.39 -13.52 -5.98
C LYS A 238 -15.31 -13.95 -4.85
N TYR A 239 -16.24 -14.88 -5.10
CA TYR A 239 -17.12 -15.42 -4.06
C TYR A 239 -16.36 -16.24 -3.03
N MET A 240 -15.43 -17.09 -3.45
CA MET A 240 -14.58 -17.88 -2.56
C MET A 240 -13.69 -16.98 -1.70
N PHE A 241 -13.08 -15.96 -2.29
CA PHE A 241 -12.29 -14.98 -1.53
C PHE A 241 -13.14 -14.26 -0.47
N LYS A 242 -14.36 -13.83 -0.82
CA LYS A 242 -15.30 -13.22 0.14
C LYS A 242 -15.67 -14.17 1.27
N THR A 243 -15.92 -15.44 0.94
CA THR A 243 -16.29 -16.48 1.91
C THR A 243 -15.14 -16.78 2.87
N ALA A 244 -13.92 -16.99 2.34
CA ALA A 244 -12.73 -17.21 3.15
C ALA A 244 -12.43 -16.02 4.07
N LYS A 245 -12.51 -14.78 3.56
CA LYS A 245 -12.38 -13.56 4.37
C LYS A 245 -13.40 -13.53 5.52
N LYS A 246 -14.67 -13.89 5.26
CA LYS A 246 -15.71 -13.91 6.29
C LYS A 246 -15.40 -14.94 7.37
N ARG A 247 -15.02 -16.17 6.98
CA ARG A 247 -14.62 -17.24 7.92
C ARG A 247 -13.41 -16.84 8.76
N PHE A 248 -12.38 -16.26 8.14
CA PHE A 248 -11.18 -15.79 8.83
C PHE A 248 -11.50 -14.75 9.91
N LEU A 249 -12.34 -13.76 9.59
CA LEU A 249 -12.75 -12.75 10.57
C LEU A 249 -13.59 -13.34 11.71
N GLN A 250 -14.45 -14.31 11.41
CA GLN A 250 -15.25 -15.01 12.40
C GLN A 250 -14.38 -15.81 13.38
N GLN A 251 -13.42 -16.59 12.87
CA GLN A 251 -12.46 -17.33 13.69
C GLN A 251 -11.60 -16.40 14.55
N SER A 252 -11.19 -15.24 14.02
CA SER A 252 -10.48 -14.24 14.80
C SER A 252 -11.35 -13.69 15.95
N LEU A 253 -12.65 -13.47 15.73
CA LEU A 253 -13.57 -13.04 16.78
C LEU A 253 -13.74 -14.09 17.88
N GLU A 254 -13.88 -15.35 17.50
CA GLU A 254 -14.04 -16.48 18.44
C GLU A 254 -12.81 -16.67 19.34
N LYS A 255 -11.59 -16.54 18.79
CA LYS A 255 -10.34 -16.61 19.57
C LYS A 255 -10.20 -15.51 20.63
N ARG A 256 -11.06 -14.48 20.60
CA ARG A 256 -11.01 -13.32 21.48
C ARG A 256 -12.09 -13.32 22.57
N GLN A 257 -13.04 -14.24 22.50
CA GLN A 257 -14.06 -14.50 23.53
C GLN A 257 -13.50 -15.45 24.59
#